data_AF-A0A962V9M0-F1
#
_entry.id   AF-A0A962V9M0-F1
#
_cell.length_a   1.000
_cell.length_b   1.000
_cell.length_c   1.000
_cell.angle_alpha   90.00
_cell.angle_beta   90.00
_cell.angle_gamma   90.00
#
_symmetry.space_group_name_H-M   'P 1'
#
loop_
_entity.id
_entity.type
_entity.pdbx_description
1 polymer ?
#
loop_
_entity_poly.entity_id
_entity_poly.type
_entity_poly.pdbx_seq_one_letter_code
_entity_poly.pdbx_strand_id
1 'polypeptide(L)' 'GRYLTFAPVITANWEADSDERWTVPLGLGIGQILKLGKQPVNIQASAYYNVEAPDNGADWQLRLQAQFLFPK' A
#
# COMPACT_ATOMS: atom_id res chain seq x y z
N GLY A 1 -19.00 -3.47 -2.74
CA GLY A 1 -19.01 -1.99 -2.65
C GLY A 1 -17.62 -1.47 -2.94
N ARG A 2 -17.51 -0.30 -3.57
CA ARG A 2 -16.24 0.36 -3.89
C ARG A 2 -15.88 1.38 -2.79
N TYR A 3 -14.59 1.55 -2.51
CA TYR A 3 -14.11 2.51 -1.54
C TYR A 3 -12.72 3.05 -1.90
N LEU A 4 -12.36 4.21 -1.34
CA LEU A 4 -11.02 4.77 -1.41
C LEU A 4 -10.24 4.40 -0.13
N THR A 5 -8.93 4.24 -0.25
CA THR A 5 -8.06 3.98 0.89
C THR A 5 -6.80 4.83 0.82
N PHE A 6 -6.38 5.32 1.99
CA PHE A 6 -5.13 6.03 2.19
C PHE A 6 -4.44 5.41 3.40
N ALA A 7 -3.45 4.55 3.15
CA ALA A 7 -2.74 3.80 4.19
C ALA A 7 -1.26 3.64 3.83
N PRO A 8 -0.48 4.74 3.77
CA PRO A 8 0.96 4.67 3.56
C PRO A 8 1.65 4.01 4.76
N VAL A 9 2.81 3.40 4.50
CA VAL A 9 3.70 2.87 5.56
C VAL A 9 4.97 3.69 5.49
N ILE A 10 5.21 4.51 6.50
CA ILE A 10 6.41 5.34 6.61
C ILE A 10 7.46 4.52 7.37
N THR A 11 8.68 4.45 6.84
CA THR A 11 9.78 3.71 7.45
C THR A 11 10.98 4.61 7.72
N ALA A 12 11.73 4.25 8.77
CA ALA A 12 12.97 4.92 9.15
C ALA A 12 14.06 3.88 9.44
N ASN A 13 15.22 4.00 8.80
CA ASN A 13 16.43 3.24 9.13
C ASN A 13 17.38 4.10 9.98
N TRP A 14 17.46 3.82 11.28
CA TRP A 14 18.27 4.60 12.21
C TRP A 14 19.78 4.34 12.11
N GLU A 15 20.18 3.28 11.42
CA GLU A 15 21.59 2.95 11.17
C GLU A 15 22.13 3.65 9.91
N ALA A 16 21.24 4.19 9.06
CA ALA A 16 21.61 4.95 7.88
C ALA A 16 21.97 6.41 8.21
N ASP A 17 22.73 7.01 7.29
CA ASP A 17 23.02 8.45 7.30
C ASP A 17 21.72 9.27 7.29
N SER A 18 21.81 10.53 7.74
CA SER A 18 20.61 11.31 8.06
C SER A 18 19.72 11.60 6.84
N ASP A 19 20.32 11.66 5.65
CA ASP A 19 19.70 11.85 4.34
C ASP A 19 19.17 10.54 3.74
N GLU A 20 19.64 9.38 4.19
CA GLU A 20 19.17 8.06 3.73
C GLU A 20 18.18 7.38 4.70
N ARG A 21 17.77 8.08 5.76
CA ARG A 21 17.00 7.46 6.85
C ARG A 21 15.56 7.14 6.48
N TRP A 22 14.91 8.00 5.72
CA TRP A 22 13.46 8.02 5.64
C TRP A 22 12.94 7.44 4.34
N THR A 23 11.79 6.79 4.41
CA THR A 23 10.97 6.49 3.23
C THR A 23 9.55 6.92 3.52
N VAL A 24 9.09 7.93 2.79
CA VAL A 24 7.78 8.56 2.98
C VAL A 24 6.94 8.36 1.71
N PRO A 25 6.10 7.32 1.63
CA PRO A 25 5.19 7.14 0.52
C PRO A 25 3.97 8.04 0.63
N LEU A 26 3.69 8.79 -0.43
CA LEU A 26 2.43 9.49 -0.65
C LEU A 26 1.68 8.86 -1.81
N GLY A 27 0.42 8.50 -1.61
CA GLY A 27 -0.31 7.76 -2.63
C GLY A 27 -1.77 7.60 -2.32
N LEU A 28 -2.47 6.81 -3.12
CA LEU A 28 -3.85 6.44 -2.85
C LEU A 28 -4.13 5.03 -3.33
N GLY A 29 -5.20 4.45 -2.80
CA GLY A 29 -5.73 3.18 -3.26
C GLY A 29 -7.22 3.19 -3.47
N ILE A 30 -7.64 2.21 -4.25
CA ILE A 30 -9.04 1.88 -4.48
C ILE A 30 -9.28 0.43 -4.09
N GLY A 31 -10.44 0.17 -3.50
CA GLY A 31 -10.85 -1.17 -3.11
C GLY A 31 -12.25 -1.48 -3.61
N GLN A 32 -12.51 -2.75 -3.88
CA GLN A 32 -13.82 -3.26 -4.22
C GLN A 32 -14.05 -4.61 -3.55
N ILE A 33 -15.12 -4.67 -2.74
CA ILE A 33 -15.67 -5.92 -2.25
C ILE A 33 -16.64 -6.46 -3.31
N LEU A 34 -16.33 -7.65 -3.81
CA LEU A 34 -17.09 -8.40 -4.80
C LEU A 34 -17.39 -9.82 -4.30
N LYS A 35 -18.39 -10.48 -4.86
CA LYS A 35 -18.73 -11.87 -4.53
C LYS A 35 -18.34 -12.76 -5.71
N LEU A 36 -17.43 -13.70 -5.47
CA LEU A 36 -17.14 -14.80 -6.40
C LEU A 36 -18.02 -15.98 -5.99
N GLY A 37 -19.19 -16.09 -6.60
CA GLY A 37 -20.23 -17.03 -6.16
C GLY A 37 -20.68 -16.74 -4.73
N LYS A 38 -20.44 -17.67 -3.80
CA LYS A 38 -20.77 -17.51 -2.37
C LYS A 38 -19.66 -16.86 -1.55
N GLN A 39 -18.45 -16.74 -2.09
CA GLN A 39 -17.27 -16.26 -1.38
C GLN A 39 -17.11 -14.74 -1.57
N PRO A 40 -17.26 -13.91 -0.52
CA PRO A 40 -16.90 -12.50 -0.60
C PRO A 40 -15.38 -12.36 -0.67
N VAL A 41 -14.92 -11.51 -1.59
CA VAL A 41 -13.51 -11.18 -1.80
C VAL A 41 -13.36 -9.68 -1.89
N ASN A 42 -12.39 -9.14 -1.16
CA ASN A 42 -12.01 -7.73 -1.23
C ASN A 42 -10.73 -7.61 -2.07
N ILE A 43 -10.82 -6.93 -3.19
CA ILE A 43 -9.69 -6.65 -4.09
C ILE A 43 -9.31 -5.19 -3.96
N GLN A 44 -8.03 -4.91 -3.79
CA GLN A 44 -7.50 -3.55 -3.65
C GLN A 44 -6.26 -3.36 -4.52
N ALA A 45 -6.13 -2.14 -5.03
CA ALA A 45 -4.94 -1.67 -5.71
C ALA A 45 -4.59 -0.27 -5.19
N SER A 46 -3.33 -0.06 -4.82
CA SER A 46 -2.83 1.23 -4.35
C SER A 46 -1.50 1.55 -5.02
N ALA A 47 -1.31 2.80 -5.39
CA ALA A 47 -0.05 3.31 -5.93
C ALA A 47 0.46 4.42 -5.00
N TYR A 48 1.75 4.40 -4.71
CA TYR A 48 2.41 5.43 -3.92
C TYR A 48 3.70 5.87 -4.60
N TYR A 49 4.00 7.16 -4.46
CA TYR A 49 5.24 7.79 -4.84
C TYR A 49 5.98 8.19 -3.56
N ASN A 50 7.26 7.85 -3.46
CA ASN A 50 8.07 8.20 -2.31
C ASN A 50 8.57 9.63 -2.46
N VAL A 51 8.05 10.53 -1.64
CA VAL A 51 8.47 11.95 -1.64
C VAL A 51 9.80 12.14 -0.92
N GLU A 52 10.17 11.16 -0.11
CA GLU A 52 11.46 11.01 0.55
C GLU A 52 11.82 9.52 0.45
N ALA A 53 13.02 9.21 -0.03
CA ALA A 53 13.58 7.88 -0.10
C ALA A 53 15.12 7.97 -0.14
N PRO A 54 15.84 6.91 0.26
CA PRO A 54 17.30 6.84 0.06
C PRO A 54 17.65 6.89 -1.44
N ASP A 55 18.89 7.28 -1.78
CA ASP A 55 19.33 7.45 -3.17
C ASP A 55 19.16 6.21 -4.06
N ASN A 56 19.32 5.01 -3.48
CA ASN A 56 19.13 3.73 -4.17
C ASN A 56 17.76 3.08 -3.87
N GLY A 57 16.84 3.83 -3.27
CA GLY A 57 15.48 3.41 -2.98
C GLY A 57 14.58 3.40 -4.21
N ALA A 58 13.40 2.79 -4.09
CA ALA A 58 12.39 2.86 -5.14
C ALA A 58 11.68 4.22 -5.09
N ASP A 59 11.50 4.89 -6.23
CA ASP A 59 10.74 6.15 -6.30
C ASP A 59 9.23 5.93 -6.14
N TRP A 60 8.74 4.74 -6.47
CA TRP A 60 7.31 4.42 -6.42
C TRP A 60 7.07 2.96 -6.04
N GLN A 61 5.86 2.68 -5.59
CA GLN A 61 5.41 1.33 -5.24
C GLN A 61 3.97 1.10 -5.69
N LEU A 62 3.69 -0.13 -6.13
CA LEU A 62 2.35 -0.63 -6.41
C LEU A 62 2.02 -1.75 -5.43
N ARG A 63 0.85 -1.65 -4.78
CA ARG A 63 0.33 -2.66 -3.86
C ARG A 63 -0.94 -3.26 -4.45
N LEU A 64 -0.93 -4.57 -4.64
CA LEU A 64 -2.11 -5.36 -5.00
C LEU A 64 -2.47 -6.25 -3.81
N GLN A 65 -3.74 -6.27 -3.43
CA GLN A 65 -4.22 -7.11 -2.33
C GLN A 65 -5.51 -7.83 -2.73
N ALA A 66 -5.59 -9.12 -2.41
CA ALA A 66 -6.81 -9.90 -2.46
C ALA A 66 -7.05 -10.52 -1.09
N GLN A 67 -8.20 -10.23 -0.48
CA GLN A 67 -8.58 -10.74 0.83
C GLN A 67 -9.83 -11.62 0.70
N PHE A 68 -9.71 -12.89 1.08
CA PHE A 68 -10.82 -13.82 1.16
C PHE A 68 -11.50 -13.69 2.53
N LEU A 69 -12.82 -13.50 2.53
CA LEU A 69 -13.64 -13.33 3.73
C LEU A 69 -14.41 -14.63 4.02
N PHE A 70 -13.87 -15.50 4.87
CA PHE A 70 -14.53 -16.76 5.19
C PHE A 70 -15.62 -16.58 6.26
N PRO A 71 -16.76 -17.30 6.13
CA PRO A 71 -17.73 -17.38 7.22
C PRO A 71 -17.10 -18.07 8.45
N LYS A 72 -17.67 -17.80 9.63
CA LYS A 72 -17.36 -18.56 10.84
C LYS A 72 -17.81 -20.01 10.73
#